data_AF-A0A0D0A9U5-F1
#
_entry.id   AF-A0A0D0A9U5-F1
#
_cell.length_a   1.000
_cell.length_b   1.000
_cell.length_c   1.000
_cell.angle_alpha   90.00
_cell.angle_beta   90.00
_cell.angle_gamma   90.00
#
_symmetry.space_group_name_H-M   'P 1'
#
loop_
_entity.id
_entity.type
_entity.pdbx_description
1 polymer ?
#
loop_
_entity_poly.entity_id
_entity_poly.type
_entity_poly.pdbx_seq_one_letter_code
_entity_poly.pdbx_strand_id
1 'polypeptide(L)'
;MENSTNVGNKRALLIAVRSVNKKGFFPLQHAHEDAESLKCLLIDKFNYPETNVVLMKHDVKIPKHLWPSRANILEQIAKLVSNASPNDQFFFYYSGHGNQVTCKHHTETDGKDEGILDSTFARHN
;
A
#
# COMPACT_ATOMS: atom_id res chain seq x y z
N MET A 1 -12.91 -2.30 32.80
CA MET A 1 -12.24 -2.18 31.49
C MET A 1 -12.56 -3.46 30.74
N GLU A 2 -13.50 -3.41 29.80
CA GLU A 2 -13.88 -4.59 29.03
C GLU A 2 -12.68 -5.05 28.19
N ASN A 3 -12.27 -6.30 28.40
CA ASN A 3 -11.41 -7.02 27.47
C ASN A 3 -12.20 -7.19 26.17
N SER A 4 -12.11 -6.23 25.26
CA SER A 4 -12.44 -6.45 23.87
C SER A 4 -11.39 -7.43 23.32
N THR A 5 -11.60 -8.73 23.52
CA THR A 5 -10.94 -9.76 22.73
C THR A 5 -11.32 -9.49 21.29
N ASN A 6 -10.45 -8.79 20.58
CA ASN A 6 -10.67 -8.48 19.19
C ASN A 6 -10.44 -9.78 18.42
N VAL A 7 -11.52 -10.53 18.17
CA VAL A 7 -11.50 -11.89 17.61
C VAL A 7 -11.42 -11.89 16.09
N GLY A 8 -11.39 -10.72 15.45
CA GLY A 8 -11.31 -10.61 13.99
C GLY A 8 -9.90 -10.81 13.44
N ASN A 9 -9.82 -11.11 12.15
CA ASN A 9 -8.55 -11.31 11.47
C ASN A 9 -7.83 -9.98 11.28
N LYS A 10 -6.53 -9.95 11.60
CA LYS A 10 -5.65 -8.82 11.30
C LYS A 10 -4.96 -9.06 9.97
N ARG A 11 -5.11 -8.12 9.03
CA ARG A 11 -4.51 -8.17 7.69
C ARG A 11 -3.91 -6.83 7.31
N ALA A 12 -2.72 -6.85 6.73
CA ALA A 12 -2.01 -5.63 6.36
C ALA A 12 -1.49 -5.68 4.93
N LEU A 13 -1.55 -4.55 4.24
CA LEU A 13 -0.94 -4.32 2.94
C LEU A 13 -0.02 -3.10 3.04
N LEU A 14 1.26 -3.32 2.83
CA LEU A 14 2.32 -2.32 2.89
C LEU A 14 2.91 -2.16 1.49
N ILE A 15 2.80 -0.98 0.90
CA ILE A 15 3.21 -0.70 -0.47
C ILE A 15 4.33 0.34 -0.44
N ALA A 16 5.51 -0.03 -0.92
CA ALA A 16 6.68 0.82 -0.97
C ALA A 16 7.13 1.04 -2.43
N VAL A 17 6.99 2.28 -2.90
CA VAL A 17 7.39 2.71 -4.24
C VAL A 17 8.56 3.70 -4.12
N ARG A 18 9.79 3.15 -4.07
CA ARG A 18 11.02 3.96 -4.03
C ARG A 18 11.19 4.81 -5.29
N SER A 19 10.91 4.25 -6.46
CA SER A 19 11.18 4.90 -7.74
C SER A 19 9.97 4.81 -8.66
N VAL A 20 9.75 5.90 -9.39
CA VAL A 20 8.75 6.00 -10.44
C VAL A 20 9.48 6.22 -11.76
N ASN A 21 9.07 5.50 -12.81
CA ASN A 21 9.74 5.56 -14.12
C ASN A 21 9.31 6.78 -14.96
N LYS A 22 9.34 7.99 -14.36
CA LYS A 22 8.97 9.25 -15.03
C LYS A 22 9.93 10.37 -14.63
N LYS A 23 10.31 11.20 -15.61
CA LYS A 23 11.12 12.40 -15.36
C LYS A 23 10.43 13.32 -14.34
N GLY A 24 11.21 13.91 -13.44
CA GLY A 24 10.73 14.78 -12.37
C GLY A 24 10.43 14.08 -11.04
N PHE A 25 10.46 12.74 -11.00
CA PHE A 25 10.32 11.97 -9.77
C PHE A 25 11.66 11.36 -9.37
N PHE A 26 12.25 11.90 -8.29
CA PHE A 26 13.51 11.37 -7.75
C PHE A 26 13.24 10.16 -6.83
N PRO A 27 14.17 9.20 -6.74
CA PRO A 27 14.02 8.08 -5.83
C PRO A 27 13.86 8.51 -4.36
N LEU A 28 12.89 7.93 -3.66
CA LEU A 28 12.65 8.09 -2.23
C LEU A 28 13.46 7.04 -1.47
N GLN A 29 14.62 7.44 -0.97
CA GLN A 29 15.64 6.51 -0.47
C GLN A 29 15.13 5.54 0.60
N HIS A 30 14.25 6.00 1.49
CA HIS A 30 13.80 5.25 2.67
C HIS A 30 12.45 4.53 2.52
N ALA A 31 11.78 4.65 1.37
CA ALA A 31 10.42 4.13 1.22
C ALA A 31 10.32 2.61 1.49
N HIS A 32 11.35 1.84 1.12
CA HIS A 32 11.38 0.39 1.39
C HIS A 32 11.66 0.11 2.87
N GLU A 33 12.64 0.80 3.45
CA GLU A 33 13.07 0.65 4.84
C GLU A 33 11.94 1.01 5.82
N ASP A 34 11.16 2.05 5.51
CA ASP A 34 10.00 2.45 6.29
C ASP A 34 8.93 1.34 6.32
N ALA A 35 8.62 0.76 5.15
CA ALA A 35 7.64 -0.30 5.02
C ALA A 35 8.10 -1.61 5.69
N GLU A 36 9.39 -1.94 5.61
CA GLU A 36 9.98 -3.09 6.31
C GLU A 36 9.94 -2.93 7.82
N SER A 37 10.30 -1.75 8.32
CA SER A 37 10.24 -1.43 9.75
C SER A 37 8.82 -1.51 10.28
N LEU A 38 7.85 -1.03 9.50
CA LEU A 38 6.43 -1.12 9.84
C LEU A 38 5.91 -2.56 9.80
N LYS A 39 6.37 -3.39 8.86
CA LYS A 39 6.07 -4.83 8.84
C LYS A 39 6.50 -5.48 10.17
N CYS A 40 7.74 -5.27 10.59
CA CYS A 40 8.26 -5.81 11.84
C CYS A 40 7.43 -5.32 13.04
N LEU A 41 7.11 -4.02 13.09
CA LEU A 41 6.30 -3.45 14.15
C LEU A 41 4.89 -4.09 14.24
N LEU A 42 4.23 -4.29 13.10
CA LEU A 42 2.90 -4.90 13.05
C LEU A 42 2.91 -6.34 13.56
N ILE A 43 3.94 -7.10 13.20
CA ILE A 43 4.11 -8.50 13.63
C ILE A 43 4.46 -8.54 15.14
N ASP A 44 5.53 -7.85 15.53
CA ASP A 44 6.15 -7.99 16.85
C ASP A 44 5.36 -7.32 17.98
N LYS A 45 4.63 -6.24 17.69
CA LYS A 45 3.95 -5.42 18.71
C LYS A 45 2.43 -5.42 18.58
N PHE A 46 1.92 -5.52 17.36
CA PHE A 46 0.48 -5.46 17.11
C PHE A 46 -0.14 -6.82 16.80
N ASN A 47 0.64 -7.91 16.89
CA ASN A 47 0.18 -9.29 16.73
C ASN A 47 -0.51 -9.54 15.38
N TYR A 48 -0.03 -8.92 14.30
CA TYR A 48 -0.43 -9.32 12.95
C TYR A 48 0.28 -10.63 12.59
N PRO A 49 -0.44 -11.70 12.19
CA PRO A 49 0.21 -12.90 11.67
C PRO A 49 1.07 -12.55 10.45
N GLU A 50 2.32 -13.02 10.38
CA GLU A 50 3.20 -12.69 9.26
C GLU A 50 2.61 -13.08 7.90
N THR A 51 1.89 -14.20 7.84
CA THR A 51 1.18 -14.67 6.63
C THR A 51 0.08 -13.72 6.15
N ASN A 52 -0.38 -12.83 7.02
CA ASN A 52 -1.42 -11.84 6.74
C ASN A 52 -0.85 -10.43 6.49
N VAL A 53 0.47 -10.26 6.48
CA VAL A 53 1.13 -8.98 6.20
C VAL A 53 1.83 -9.07 4.84
N VAL A 54 1.24 -8.43 3.84
CA VAL A 54 1.79 -8.35 2.48
C VAL A 54 2.66 -7.11 2.35
N LEU A 55 3.92 -7.30 1.97
CA LEU A 55 4.86 -6.22 1.63
C LEU A 55 5.11 -6.21 0.11
N MET A 56 4.75 -5.10 -0.53
CA MET A 56 5.02 -4.85 -1.93
C MET A 56 6.19 -3.86 -2.07
N LYS A 57 7.26 -4.25 -2.75
CA LYS A 57 8.40 -3.37 -3.08
C LYS A 57 9.11 -3.84 -4.34
N HIS A 58 9.82 -2.93 -5.00
CA HIS A 58 10.64 -3.28 -6.16
C HIS A 58 12.02 -3.78 -5.72
N ASP A 59 12.20 -5.09 -5.68
CA ASP A 59 13.44 -5.74 -5.25
C ASP A 59 13.60 -7.07 -5.99
N VAL A 60 14.81 -7.37 -6.45
CA VAL A 60 15.13 -8.61 -7.18
C VAL A 60 14.90 -9.87 -6.36
N LYS A 61 14.91 -9.75 -5.02
CA LYS A 61 14.65 -10.85 -4.08
C LYS A 61 13.16 -11.08 -3.83
N ILE A 62 12.30 -10.15 -4.28
CA ILE A 62 10.84 -10.22 -4.08
C ILE A 62 10.16 -10.71 -5.36
N PRO A 63 9.19 -11.64 -5.27
CA PRO A 63 8.43 -12.10 -6.42
C PRO A 63 7.77 -10.96 -7.21
N LYS A 64 7.76 -11.06 -8.54
CA LYS A 64 7.23 -10.00 -9.42
C LYS A 64 5.76 -9.64 -9.18
N HIS A 65 4.94 -10.57 -8.68
CA HIS A 65 3.53 -10.30 -8.33
C HIS A 65 3.39 -9.40 -7.09
N LEU A 66 4.47 -9.17 -6.33
CA LEU A 66 4.54 -8.23 -5.22
C LEU A 66 5.29 -6.94 -5.60
N TRP A 67 5.70 -6.77 -6.86
CA TRP A 67 6.21 -5.48 -7.30
C TRP A 67 5.03 -4.50 -7.45
N PRO A 68 5.17 -3.23 -7.00
CA PRO A 68 4.03 -2.31 -6.89
C PRO A 68 3.69 -1.66 -8.24
N SER A 69 3.31 -2.48 -9.23
CA SER A 69 2.66 -2.02 -10.45
C SER A 69 1.18 -1.74 -10.20
N ARG A 70 0.54 -0.91 -11.03
CA ARG A 70 -0.90 -0.63 -10.92
C ARG A 70 -1.76 -1.90 -10.81
N ALA A 71 -1.50 -2.89 -11.66
CA ALA A 71 -2.26 -4.14 -11.67
C ALA A 71 -2.11 -4.93 -10.35
N ASN A 72 -0.88 -5.07 -9.87
CA ASN A 72 -0.60 -5.80 -8.63
C ASN A 72 -1.14 -5.07 -7.40
N ILE A 73 -1.05 -3.74 -7.36
CA ILE A 73 -1.59 -2.93 -6.26
C ILE A 73 -3.11 -3.15 -6.15
N LEU A 74 -3.83 -3.07 -7.27
CA LEU A 74 -5.28 -3.30 -7.29
C LEU A 74 -5.63 -4.73 -6.87
N GLU A 75 -4.87 -5.72 -7.35
CA GLU A 75 -5.07 -7.12 -6.96
C GLU A 75 -4.88 -7.33 -5.44
N GLN A 76 -3.83 -6.74 -4.86
CA GLN A 76 -3.55 -6.88 -3.43
C GLN A 76 -4.54 -6.11 -2.55
N ILE A 77 -5.04 -4.94 -3.00
CA ILE A 77 -6.14 -4.24 -2.32
C ILE A 77 -7.40 -5.11 -2.32
N ALA A 78 -7.75 -5.72 -3.46
CA ALA A 78 -8.89 -6.62 -3.54
C ALA A 78 -8.74 -7.84 -2.60
N LYS A 79 -7.54 -8.43 -2.53
CA LYS A 79 -7.23 -9.52 -1.60
C LYS A 79 -7.31 -9.08 -0.14
N LEU A 80 -6.81 -7.88 0.18
CA LEU A 80 -6.82 -7.33 1.54
C LEU A 80 -8.24 -7.34 2.09
N VAL A 81 -9.21 -6.84 1.33
CA VAL A 81 -10.61 -6.69 1.79
C VAL A 81 -11.50 -7.90 1.48
N SER A 82 -10.99 -8.92 0.78
CA SER A 82 -11.77 -10.11 0.43
C SER A 82 -12.30 -10.83 1.67
N ASN A 83 -13.54 -11.30 1.63
CA ASN A 83 -14.18 -12.03 2.75
C ASN A 83 -14.10 -11.28 4.10
N ALA A 84 -14.10 -9.94 4.09
CA ALA A 84 -14.11 -9.14 5.31
C ALA A 84 -15.32 -9.51 6.20
N SER A 85 -15.04 -9.72 7.47
CA SER A 85 -16.05 -10.07 8.47
C SER A 85 -16.07 -9.03 9.60
N PRO A 86 -17.17 -8.92 10.37
CA PRO A 86 -17.20 -8.05 11.54
C PRO A 86 -16.00 -8.28 12.46
N ASN A 87 -15.46 -7.20 13.00
CA ASN A 87 -14.26 -7.15 13.85
C ASN A 87 -12.91 -7.41 13.15
N ASP A 88 -12.86 -7.75 11.87
CA ASP A 88 -11.59 -7.78 11.12
C ASP A 88 -10.91 -6.40 11.17
N GLN A 89 -9.57 -6.42 11.24
CA GLN A 89 -8.74 -5.22 11.22
C GLN A 89 -7.88 -5.21 9.96
N PHE A 90 -8.01 -4.13 9.20
CA PHE A 90 -7.23 -3.89 8.01
C PHE A 90 -6.25 -2.76 8.24
N PHE A 91 -5.01 -2.95 7.84
CA PHE A 91 -4.00 -1.92 7.84
C PHE A 91 -3.51 -1.69 6.40
N PHE A 92 -3.60 -0.46 5.92
CA PHE A 92 -3.10 -0.07 4.60
C PHE A 92 -2.03 1.00 4.78
N TYR A 93 -0.87 0.78 4.17
CA TYR A 93 0.24 1.72 4.21
C TYR A 93 0.83 1.89 2.82
N TYR A 94 1.10 3.13 2.47
CA TYR A 94 1.76 3.49 1.23
C TYR A 94 2.90 4.47 1.55
N SER A 95 4.10 4.16 1.05
CA SER A 95 5.25 5.06 1.02
C SER A 95 5.74 5.19 -0.40
N GLY A 96 5.60 6.38 -0.98
CA GLY A 96 5.85 6.62 -2.39
C GLY A 96 5.44 8.03 -2.81
N HIS A 97 5.50 8.29 -4.11
CA HIS A 97 5.10 9.58 -4.67
C HIS A 97 3.58 9.71 -4.81
N GLY A 98 3.05 10.89 -4.50
CA GLY A 98 1.68 11.28 -4.84
C GLY A 98 1.62 12.14 -6.09
N ASN A 99 0.44 12.26 -6.68
CA ASN A 99 0.15 13.21 -7.75
C ASN A 99 -1.29 13.72 -7.64
N GLN A 100 -1.55 14.90 -8.21
CA GLN A 100 -2.89 15.44 -8.36
C GLN A 100 -3.25 15.55 -9.84
N VAL A 101 -4.48 15.23 -10.20
CA VAL A 101 -5.02 15.37 -11.57
C VAL A 101 -6.31 16.17 -11.56
N THR A 102 -6.64 16.88 -12.62
CA THR A 102 -7.91 17.62 -12.70
C THR A 102 -9.10 16.66 -12.57
N CYS A 103 -9.96 16.91 -11.59
CA CYS A 103 -11.19 16.16 -11.36
C CYS A 103 -12.16 16.45 -12.50
N LYS A 104 -12.52 15.42 -13.28
CA LYS A 104 -13.46 15.57 -14.42
C LYS A 104 -14.92 15.50 -14.01
N HIS A 105 -15.20 15.01 -12.80
CA HIS A 105 -16.55 14.77 -12.31
C HIS A 105 -17.04 15.86 -11.34
N HIS A 106 -16.19 16.86 -11.06
CA HIS A 106 -16.50 18.03 -10.23
C HIS A 106 -17.02 17.67 -8.82
N THR A 107 -16.56 16.54 -8.29
CA THR A 107 -16.94 16.04 -6.96
C THR A 107 -16.05 16.59 -5.85
N GLU A 108 -14.87 17.09 -6.19
CA GLU A 108 -13.87 17.60 -5.24
C GLU A 108 -13.94 19.12 -5.11
N THR A 109 -13.80 19.62 -3.89
CA THR A 109 -13.94 21.05 -3.54
C THR A 109 -12.89 21.93 -4.24
N ASP A 110 -11.69 21.41 -4.47
CA ASP A 110 -10.59 22.10 -5.16
C ASP A 110 -10.48 21.73 -6.66
N GLY A 111 -11.37 20.85 -7.13
CA GLY A 111 -11.40 20.36 -8.50
C GLY A 111 -10.26 19.42 -8.90
N LYS A 112 -9.59 18.74 -7.95
CA LYS A 112 -8.49 17.81 -8.25
C LYS A 112 -8.70 16.44 -7.61
N ASP A 113 -8.45 15.35 -8.34
CA ASP A 113 -8.37 14.01 -7.76
C ASP A 113 -6.93 13.74 -7.27
N GLU A 114 -6.77 13.22 -6.05
CA GLU A 114 -5.48 12.76 -5.54
C GLU A 114 -5.19 11.30 -5.93
N GLY A 115 -3.93 11.00 -6.27
CA GLY A 115 -3.51 9.67 -6.66
C GLY A 115 -2.15 9.28 -6.10
N ILE A 116 -2.02 8.01 -5.71
CA ILE A 116 -0.72 7.39 -5.45
C ILE A 116 -0.06 6.94 -6.75
N LEU A 117 1.26 7.03 -6.84
CA LEU A 117 2.00 6.56 -8.01
C LEU A 117 2.49 5.14 -7.82
N ASP A 118 2.20 4.29 -8.80
CA ASP A 118 2.76 2.95 -8.88
C ASP A 118 4.15 2.99 -9.57
N SER A 119 4.93 1.92 -9.45
CA SER A 119 6.29 1.88 -10.02
C SER A 119 6.30 1.90 -11.56
N THR A 120 5.18 1.59 -12.21
CA THR A 120 5.04 1.59 -13.68
C THR A 120 4.43 2.88 -14.24
N PHE A 121 4.22 3.90 -13.40
CA PHE A 121 3.74 5.22 -13.81
C PHE A 121 4.73 5.90 -14.77
N ALA A 122 4.56 5.58 -16.05
CA ALA A 122 5.45 5.96 -17.16
C ALA A 122 4.85 5.74 -18.55
N ARG A 123 3.63 5.17 -18.66
CA ARG A 123 3.16 4.52 -19.89
C ARG A 123 1.85 5.05 -20.49
N HIS A 124 1.44 6.26 -20.14
CA HIS A 124 0.35 6.94 -20.83
C HIS A 124 0.86 8.26 -21.42
N ASN A 125 1.46 8.15 -22.61
CA ASN A 125 1.37 9.18 -23.64
C ASN A 125 0.27 8.75 -24.60
#